data_AF-A0A6J4UJ07-F1
#
_entry.id   AF-A0A6J4UJ07-F1
#
_cell.length_a   1.000
_cell.length_b   1.000
_cell.length_c   1.000
_cell.angle_alpha   90.00
_cell.angle_beta   90.00
_cell.angle_gamma   90.00
#
_symmetry.space_group_name_H-M   'P 1'
#
loop_
_entity.id
_entity.type
_entity.pdbx_description
1 polymer ?
#
loop_
_entity_poly.entity_id
_entity_poly.type
_entity_poly.pdbx_seq_one_letter_code
_entity_poly.pdbx_strand_id
1 'polypeptide(L)' 'HTRGMQVVVVETGGRPVVVGGDVAVWFGGLDEPHTEGQLRVRALDPELVWLAHEHEPWRPRTD' A
#
# COMPACT_ATOMS: atom_id res chain seq x y z
N HIS A 1 -10.58 -7.90 -1.51
CA HIS A 1 -11.37 -7.26 -0.46
C HIS A 1 -12.80 -6.94 -0.87
N THR A 2 -13.57 -6.34 0.04
CA THR A 2 -15.00 -6.04 -0.05
C THR A 2 -15.26 -4.59 -0.47
N ARG A 3 -16.50 -4.31 -0.87
CA ARG A 3 -16.96 -2.94 -1.11
C ARG A 3 -16.87 -2.14 0.20
N GLY A 4 -16.30 -0.93 0.12
CA GLY A 4 -16.15 -0.05 1.27
C GLY A 4 -14.84 -0.22 2.05
N MET A 5 -13.86 -0.95 1.52
CA MET A 5 -12.51 -0.93 2.09
C MET A 5 -12.00 0.51 2.24
N GLN A 6 -11.32 0.74 3.37
CA GLN A 6 -10.57 1.95 3.65
C GLN A 6 -9.11 1.60 3.87
N VAL A 7 -8.23 2.58 3.63
CA VAL A 7 -6.82 2.54 4.00
C VAL A 7 -6.55 3.75 4.90
N VAL A 8 -5.53 3.66 5.75
CA VAL A 8 -5.10 4.77 6.60
C VAL A 8 -3.79 5.32 6.04
N VAL A 9 -3.75 6.63 5.82
CA VAL A 9 -2.53 7.36 5.44
C VAL A 9 -2.00 8.09 6.68
N VAL A 10 -0.73 7.88 6.99
CA VAL A 10 -0.05 8.46 8.14
C VAL A 10 1.04 9.41 7.65
N GLU A 11 0.87 10.70 7.93
CA GLU A 11 1.84 11.74 7.62
C GLU A 11 3.03 11.65 8.59
N THR A 12 4.25 11.53 8.04
CA THR A 12 5.49 11.37 8.81
C THR A 12 6.44 12.56 8.71
N GLY A 13 6.05 13.61 7.99
CA GLY A 13 6.92 14.73 7.61
C GLY A 13 7.81 14.46 6.38
N GLY A 14 7.82 13.22 5.88
CA GLY A 14 8.42 12.80 4.60
C GLY A 14 7.37 12.22 3.66
N ARG A 15 7.71 11.11 2.97
CA ARG A 15 6.71 10.35 2.21
C ARG A 15 5.77 9.61 3.17
N PRO A 16 4.47 9.50 2.86
CA PRO A 16 3.51 8.95 3.81
C PRO A 16 3.73 7.46 4.07
N VAL A 17 3.32 7.01 5.26
CA VAL A 17 3.19 5.58 5.56
C VAL A 17 1.72 5.20 5.35
N VAL A 18 1.47 4.09 4.65
CA VAL A 18 0.10 3.60 4.42
C VAL A 18 -0.14 2.30 5.19
N VAL A 19 -1.24 2.22 5.93
CA VAL A 19 -1.79 0.96 6.44
C VAL A 19 -2.86 0.51 5.45
N GLY A 20 -2.50 -0.45 4.60
CA GLY A 20 -3.28 -0.86 3.43
C GLY A 20 -4.28 -1.98 3.69
N GLY A 21 -4.15 -2.72 4.81
CA GLY A 21 -5.00 -3.89 5.07
C GLY A 21 -4.89 -4.92 3.94
N ASP A 22 -6.03 -5.36 3.41
CA ASP A 22 -6.09 -6.31 2.29
C ASP A 22 -6.02 -5.60 0.92
N VAL A 23 -5.52 -4.35 0.84
CA VAL A 23 -5.40 -3.64 -0.45
C VAL A 23 -4.59 -4.44 -1.46
N ALA A 24 -3.57 -5.12 -0.95
CA ALA A 24 -2.90 -6.26 -1.55
C ALA A 24 -2.71 -7.32 -0.47
N VAL A 25 -2.76 -8.60 -0.82
CA VAL A 25 -2.56 -9.72 0.15
C VAL A 25 -1.13 -10.27 0.12
N TRP A 26 -0.28 -9.72 -0.75
CA TRP A 26 1.15 -9.99 -0.87
C TRP A 26 1.81 -8.85 -1.66
N PHE A 27 3.14 -8.74 -1.62
CA PHE A 27 3.91 -7.61 -2.19
C PHE A 27 3.71 -7.34 -3.68
N GLY A 28 3.62 -8.38 -4.52
CA GLY A 28 3.51 -8.16 -5.96
C GLY A 28 2.20 -7.52 -6.41
N GLY A 29 1.17 -7.49 -5.56
CA GLY A 29 -0.02 -6.67 -5.82
C GLY A 29 0.25 -5.15 -5.79
N LEU A 30 1.36 -4.71 -5.20
CA LEU A 30 1.85 -3.33 -5.24
C LEU A 30 3.04 -3.16 -6.18
N ASP A 31 3.85 -4.20 -6.41
CA ASP A 31 4.88 -4.16 -7.45
C ASP A 31 4.23 -4.04 -8.85
N GLU A 32 3.19 -4.82 -9.11
CA GLU A 32 2.41 -4.86 -10.35
C GLU A 32 0.92 -4.60 -10.03
N PRO A 33 0.52 -3.33 -9.87
CA PRO A 33 -0.84 -2.99 -9.45
C PRO A 33 -1.86 -3.19 -10.58
N HIS A 34 -2.95 -3.91 -10.28
CA HIS A 34 -4.03 -4.21 -11.25
C HIS A 34 -5.40 -3.69 -10.83
N THR A 35 -5.59 -3.40 -9.55
CA THR A 35 -6.85 -2.88 -9.02
C THR A 35 -6.77 -1.39 -8.77
N GLU A 36 -7.92 -0.72 -8.79
CA GLU A 36 -8.02 0.71 -8.49
C GLU A 36 -7.43 1.06 -7.11
N GLY A 37 -7.68 0.24 -6.09
CA GLY A 37 -7.13 0.45 -4.74
C GLY A 37 -5.60 0.39 -4.72
N GLN A 38 -5.01 -0.61 -5.38
CA GLN A 38 -3.55 -0.73 -5.50
C GLN A 38 -2.93 0.44 -6.24
N LEU A 39 -3.52 0.84 -7.38
CA LEU A 39 -3.06 1.97 -8.18
C LEU A 39 -3.13 3.28 -7.37
N ARG A 40 -4.22 3.50 -6.64
CA ARG A 40 -4.37 4.67 -5.76
C ARG A 40 -3.33 4.68 -4.64
N VAL A 41 -3.09 3.55 -3.98
CA VAL A 41 -2.04 3.45 -2.94
C VAL A 41 -0.65 3.73 -3.52
N ARG A 42 -0.34 3.21 -4.72
CA ARG A 42 0.95 3.48 -5.39
C ARG A 42 1.11 4.96 -5.78
N ALA A 43 0.03 5.60 -6.20
CA ALA A 43 0.02 7.02 -6.58
C ALA A 43 0.23 7.98 -5.39
N LEU A 44 0.07 7.53 -4.15
CA LEU A 44 0.39 8.32 -2.96
C LEU A 44 1.91 8.50 -2.74
N ASP A 45 2.76 7.85 -3.55
CA ASP A 45 4.21 7.75 -3.38
C ASP A 45 4.60 7.48 -1.91
N PRO A 46 4.13 6.37 -1.31
CA PRO A 46 4.37 6.10 0.09
C PRO A 46 5.82 5.68 0.33
N GLU A 47 6.34 5.96 1.53
CA GLU A 47 7.63 5.42 1.96
C GLU A 47 7.57 3.90 2.14
N LEU A 48 6.46 3.41 2.71
CA LEU A 48 6.18 2.00 2.93
C LEU A 48 4.67 1.75 3.07
N VAL A 49 4.25 0.51 2.84
CA VAL A 49 2.86 0.07 2.99
C VAL A 49 2.82 -1.18 3.87
N TRP A 50 2.05 -1.13 4.96
CA TRP A 50 1.72 -2.31 5.78
C TRP A 50 0.54 -3.06 5.19
N LEU A 51 0.73 -4.35 4.89
CA LEU A 51 -0.32 -5.25 4.42
C LEU A 51 -0.74 -6.16 5.58
N ALA A 52 -2.02 -6.55 5.63
CA ALA A 52 -2.54 -7.41 6.71
C ALA A 52 -1.92 -8.82 6.72
N HIS A 53 -1.34 -9.26 5.60
CA HIS A 53 -0.87 -10.63 5.37
C HIS A 53 0.65 -10.77 5.30
N GLU A 54 1.40 -9.69 5.52
CA GLU A 54 2.86 -9.69 5.47
C GLU A 54 3.42 -9.22 6.81
N HIS A 55 4.54 -9.81 7.23
CA HIS A 55 5.19 -9.45 8.50
C HIS A 55 6.09 -8.22 8.38
N GLU A 56 6.55 -7.91 7.17
CA GLU A 56 7.35 -6.74 6.83
C GLU A 56 6.55 -5.82 5.91
N PRO A 57 6.84 -4.50 5.90
CA PRO A 57 6.13 -3.60 5.02
C PRO A 57 6.65 -3.74 3.59
N TRP A 58 5.75 -3.60 2.63
CA TRP A 58 6.14 -3.37 1.24
C TRP A 58 6.83 -2.01 1.12
N ARG A 59 7.88 -1.93 0.30
CA ARG A 59 8.60 -0.68 0.00
C ARG A 59 8.70 -0.50 -1.52
N PRO A 60 8.48 0.72 -2.04
CA PRO A 60 8.70 0.99 -3.46
C PRO A 60 10.16 0.72 -3.81
N ARG A 61 10.38 -0.06 -4.87
CA ARG A 61 11.71 -0.18 -5.46
C ARG A 61 12.07 1.17 -6.07
N THR A 62 13.21 1.73 -5.69
CA THR A 62 13.85 2.81 -6.43
C THR A 62 14.53 2.19 -7.65
N ASP A 63 14.14 2.62 -8.83
CA ASP A 63 14.95 2.44 -10.04
C ASP A 63 16.24 3.27 -9.96
#